data_AF-A0A5K1ART8-F1
#
_entry.id   AF-A0A5K1ART8-F1
#
_cell.length_a   1.000
_cell.length_b   1.000
_cell.length_c   1.000
_cell.angle_alpha   90.00
_cell.angle_beta   90.00
_cell.angle_gamma   90.00
#
_symmetry.space_group_name_H-M   'P 1'
#
loop_
_entity.id
_entity.type
_entity.pdbx_description
1 polymer ?
#
loop_
_entity_poly.entity_id
_entity_poly.type
_entity_poly.pdbx_seq_one_letter_code
_entity_poly.pdbx_strand_id
1 'polypeptide(L)'
;MKKKMMVMKTMVLIVMLMMVALAGMGADSAPVQFIFGDSLSDVGNNNYLTKGIARAALPWYGIDIGMGLPNGRFTNGRTIADII
;
A
#
# COMPACT_ATOMS: atom_id res chain seq x y z
N MET A 1 17.45 18.26 -49.40
CA MET A 1 16.09 18.50 -48.86
C MET A 1 15.49 17.26 -48.18
N LYS A 2 15.47 16.09 -48.83
CA LYS A 2 14.91 14.84 -48.26
C LYS A 2 15.51 14.41 -46.90
N LYS A 3 16.83 14.53 -46.73
CA LYS A 3 17.53 14.21 -45.46
C LYS A 3 17.11 15.12 -44.30
N LYS A 4 16.99 16.44 -44.53
CA LYS A 4 16.46 17.39 -43.53
C LYS A 4 15.01 17.08 -43.15
N MET A 5 14.19 16.69 -44.13
CA MET A 5 12.79 16.32 -43.90
C MET A 5 12.66 14.99 -43.14
N MET A 6 13.56 14.03 -43.36
CA MET A 6 13.64 12.78 -42.61
C MET A 6 14.01 13.05 -41.14
N VAL A 7 15.03 13.89 -40.91
CA VAL A 7 15.44 14.30 -39.56
C VAL A 7 14.31 15.01 -38.81
N MET A 8 13.57 15.90 -39.48
CA MET A 8 12.42 16.58 -38.88
C MET A 8 11.33 15.60 -38.44
N LYS A 9 10.98 14.63 -39.29
CA LYS A 9 9.97 13.60 -38.96
C LYS A 9 10.41 12.72 -37.79
N THR A 10 11.68 12.33 -37.73
CA THR A 10 12.20 11.56 -36.60
C THR A 10 12.16 12.35 -35.30
N MET A 11 12.46 13.66 -35.33
CA MET A 11 12.36 14.50 -34.13
C MET A 11 10.92 14.64 -33.63
N VAL A 12 9.96 14.84 -34.55
CA VAL A 12 8.53 14.90 -34.20
C VAL A 12 8.05 13.59 -33.58
N LEU A 13 8.48 12.45 -34.13
CA LEU A 13 8.13 11.14 -33.59
C LEU A 13 8.69 10.93 -32.17
N ILE A 14 9.94 11.33 -31.93
CA ILE A 14 10.57 11.25 -30.61
C ILE A 14 9.80 12.11 -29.60
N VAL A 15 9.44 13.34 -29.98
CA VAL A 15 8.66 14.23 -29.10
C VAL A 15 7.27 13.64 -28.79
N MET A 16 6.59 13.06 -29.79
CA MET A 16 5.31 12.38 -29.57
C MET A 16 5.45 11.19 -28.61
N LEU A 17 6.49 10.36 -28.78
CA LEU A 17 6.74 9.22 -27.90
C LEU A 17 7.05 9.67 -26.47
N MET A 18 7.81 10.75 -26.29
CA MET A 18 8.07 11.33 -24.97
C MET A 18 6.77 11.83 -24.32
N MET A 19 5.90 12.53 -25.05
CA MET A 19 4.62 12.99 -24.50
C MET A 19 3.72 11.83 -24.06
N VAL A 20 3.68 10.73 -24.81
CA VAL A 20 2.91 9.53 -24.43
C VAL A 20 3.49 8.87 -23.18
N ALA A 21 4.82 8.78 -23.06
CA ALA A 21 5.47 8.22 -21.88
C ALA A 21 5.18 9.02 -20.60
N LEU A 22 5.17 10.36 -20.70
CA LEU A 22 4.84 11.25 -19.58
C LEU A 22 3.36 11.20 -19.18
N ALA A 23 2.44 10.99 -20.14
CA ALA A 23 1.01 10.92 -19.86
C ALA A 23 0.58 9.72 -18.98
N GLY A 24 1.40 8.66 -18.91
CA GLY A 24 1.15 7.49 -18.07
C GLY A 24 1.68 7.61 -16.63
N MET A 25 2.42 8.68 -16.31
CA MET A 25 3.01 8.90 -14.99
C MET A 25 2.00 9.61 -14.07
N GLY A 26 0.84 8.98 -13.84
CA GLY A 26 -0.04 9.39 -12.76
C GLY A 26 0.64 9.12 -11.41
N ALA A 27 0.62 10.08 -10.50
CA ALA A 27 0.91 9.80 -9.11
C ALA A 27 -0.27 9.03 -8.53
N ASP A 28 -0.10 7.74 -8.29
CA ASP A 28 -1.08 6.94 -7.56
C ASP A 28 -1.05 7.36 -6.09
N SER A 29 -1.78 8.43 -5.78
CA SER A 29 -1.91 8.95 -4.42
C SER A 29 -3.00 8.15 -3.71
N ALA A 30 -2.69 6.90 -3.37
CA ALA A 30 -3.54 6.12 -2.49
C ALA A 30 -3.79 6.91 -1.19
N PRO A 31 -5.02 6.89 -0.66
CA PRO A 31 -5.33 7.60 0.58
C PRO A 31 -4.52 7.01 1.73
N VAL A 32 -3.78 7.86 2.43
CA VAL A 32 -3.09 7.49 3.68
C VAL A 32 -4.03 7.75 4.84
N GLN A 33 -4.29 6.71 5.63
CA GLN A 33 -5.10 6.81 6.85
C GLN A 33 -4.19 6.74 8.08
N PHE A 34 -4.41 7.66 9.02
CA PHE A 34 -3.80 7.60 10.35
C PHE A 34 -4.87 7.18 11.35
N ILE A 35 -4.71 5.99 11.91
CA ILE A 35 -5.68 5.38 12.82
C ILE A 35 -5.14 5.47 14.24
N PHE A 36 -5.90 6.10 15.12
CA PHE A 36 -5.63 6.19 16.55
C PHE A 36 -6.71 5.42 17.30
N GLY A 37 -6.32 4.71 18.35
CA GLY A 37 -7.27 3.95 19.15
C GLY A 37 -6.60 2.99 20.11
N ASP A 38 -7.32 1.91 20.39
CA ASP A 38 -6.93 0.84 21.32
C ASP A 38 -6.80 -0.50 20.59
N SER A 39 -6.98 -1.60 21.33
CA SER A 39 -6.99 -2.97 20.82
C SER A 39 -7.87 -3.21 19.60
N LEU A 40 -9.00 -2.48 19.44
CA LEU A 40 -9.91 -2.62 18.30
C LEU A 40 -9.31 -2.12 16.98
N SER A 41 -8.25 -1.32 17.06
CA SER A 41 -7.53 -0.74 15.93
C SER A 41 -6.09 -1.21 15.81
N ASP A 42 -5.61 -2.01 16.77
CA ASP A 42 -4.23 -2.48 16.79
C ASP A 42 -4.00 -3.56 15.74
N VAL A 43 -2.90 -3.42 15.00
CA VAL A 43 -2.42 -4.35 13.96
C VAL A 43 -1.07 -4.97 14.32
N GLY A 44 -0.65 -4.86 15.58
CA GLY A 44 0.52 -5.53 16.13
C GLY A 44 1.49 -4.60 16.85
N ASN A 45 1.16 -3.32 17.00
CA ASN A 45 1.99 -2.33 17.69
C ASN A 45 2.28 -2.77 19.13
N ASN A 46 1.29 -3.33 19.82
CA ASN A 46 1.46 -3.74 21.21
C ASN A 46 2.40 -4.96 21.38
N ASN A 47 2.70 -5.71 20.30
CA ASN A 47 3.69 -6.79 20.36
C ASN A 47 5.13 -6.27 20.59
N TYR A 48 5.37 -4.98 20.32
CA TYR A 48 6.67 -4.33 20.50
C TYR A 48 6.78 -3.53 21.81
N LEU A 49 5.69 -3.39 22.56
CA LEU A 49 5.68 -2.68 23.84
C LEU A 49 6.16 -3.62 24.96
N THR A 50 7.42 -3.47 25.36
CA THR A 50 8.09 -4.36 26.33
C THR A 50 7.45 -4.37 27.72
N LYS A 51 6.79 -3.28 28.11
CA LYS A 51 6.09 -3.14 29.40
C LYS A 51 4.61 -3.52 29.33
N GLY A 52 4.09 -3.83 28.14
CA GLY A 52 2.68 -4.20 27.94
C GLY A 52 2.42 -5.66 28.32
N ILE A 53 1.35 -5.89 29.09
CA ILE A 53 0.88 -7.24 29.42
C ILE A 53 -0.07 -7.81 28.36
N ALA A 54 -0.80 -6.94 27.65
CA ALA A 54 -1.71 -7.34 26.59
C ALA A 54 -0.93 -7.51 25.28
N ARG A 55 -1.14 -8.64 24.58
CA ARG A 55 -0.50 -8.92 23.29
C ARG A 55 -1.49 -9.57 22.34
N ALA A 56 -1.47 -9.13 21.08
CA ALA A 56 -2.24 -9.71 19.99
C ALA A 56 -1.46 -10.81 19.24
N ALA A 57 -0.62 -11.53 19.98
CA ALA A 57 0.25 -12.60 19.50
C ALA A 57 -0.05 -13.94 20.19
N LEU A 58 -1.26 -14.10 20.72
CA LEU A 58 -1.71 -15.31 21.41
C LEU A 58 -2.47 -16.24 20.46
N PRO A 59 -2.44 -17.57 20.68
CA PRO A 59 -2.93 -18.57 19.72
C PRO A 59 -4.41 -18.47 19.34
N TRP A 60 -5.22 -17.79 20.14
CA TRP A 60 -6.65 -17.59 19.90
C TRP A 60 -6.98 -16.32 19.11
N TYR A 61 -5.98 -15.60 18.57
CA TYR A 61 -6.19 -14.48 17.65
C TYR A 61 -5.85 -14.89 16.22
N GLY A 62 -6.56 -14.31 15.25
CA GLY A 62 -6.32 -14.51 13.83
C GLY A 62 -6.78 -15.85 13.26
N ILE A 63 -7.63 -16.61 13.97
CA ILE A 63 -8.10 -17.93 13.53
C ILE A 63 -8.81 -17.87 12.16
N ASP A 64 -9.58 -16.80 11.92
CA ASP A 64 -10.45 -16.68 10.73
C ASP A 64 -9.77 -15.96 9.55
N ILE A 65 -8.50 -15.54 9.67
CA ILE A 65 -7.75 -14.86 8.60
C ILE A 65 -6.33 -15.42 8.41
N GLY A 66 -5.89 -15.56 7.16
CA GLY A 66 -4.55 -16.08 6.83
C GLY A 66 -4.43 -17.59 7.11
N MET A 67 -3.39 -17.99 7.85
CA MET A 67 -3.11 -19.40 8.21
C MET A 67 -3.63 -19.78 9.61
N GLY A 68 -4.53 -18.98 10.20
CA GLY A 68 -4.98 -19.20 11.58
C GLY A 68 -3.91 -18.88 12.63
N LEU A 69 -2.93 -18.05 12.26
CA LEU A 69 -1.84 -17.63 13.14
C LEU A 69 -2.08 -16.20 13.67
N PRO A 70 -1.57 -15.88 14.87
CA PRO A 70 -1.70 -14.54 15.41
C PRO A 70 -1.05 -13.51 14.49
N ASN A 71 -1.82 -12.49 14.11
CA ASN A 71 -1.42 -11.51 13.08
C ASN A 71 -1.35 -10.07 13.61
N GLY A 72 -1.32 -9.89 14.93
CA GLY A 72 -1.22 -8.58 15.57
C GLY A 72 -2.56 -7.91 15.88
N ARG A 73 -3.70 -8.52 15.52
CA ARG A 73 -5.04 -8.01 15.85
C ARG A 73 -5.65 -8.72 17.05
N PHE A 74 -6.34 -7.98 17.93
CA PHE A 74 -7.06 -8.54 19.08
C PHE A 74 -8.42 -9.17 18.70
N THR A 75 -8.47 -9.87 17.58
CA THR A 75 -9.67 -10.51 17.03
C THR A 75 -9.29 -11.74 16.21
N ASN A 76 -10.27 -12.58 15.88
CA ASN A 76 -10.07 -13.70 14.96
C ASN A 76 -9.92 -13.25 13.50
N GLY A 77 -10.36 -12.02 13.18
CA GLY A 77 -10.44 -11.52 11.81
C GLY A 77 -9.76 -10.18 11.56
N ARG A 78 -10.25 -9.47 10.54
CA ARG A 78 -9.88 -8.08 10.25
C ARG A 78 -10.56 -7.14 11.25
N THR A 79 -9.88 -6.05 11.58
CA THR A 79 -10.46 -4.92 12.30
C THR A 79 -11.27 -4.04 11.36
N ILE A 80 -12.07 -3.11 11.90
CA ILE A 80 -12.80 -2.11 11.11
C ILE A 80 -11.82 -1.28 10.26
N ALA A 81 -10.67 -0.92 10.84
CA ALA A 81 -9.62 -0.16 10.18
C ALA A 81 -8.99 -0.89 8.98
N ASP A 82 -9.04 -2.22 8.95
CA ASP A 82 -8.59 -2.96 7.78
C ASP A 82 -9.62 -2.91 6.65
N ILE A 83 -10.90 -2.76 6.97
CA ILE A 83 -12.01 -2.88 6.03
C ILE A 83 -12.30 -1.56 5.32
N ILE A 84 -12.03 -0.43 5.98
CA ILE A 84 -12.25 0.94 5.48
C ILE A 84 -11.06 1.42 4.65
#